data_AF-A0AAN6ELW3-F1
#
_entry.id   AF-A0AAN6ELW3-F1
#
_cell.length_a   1.000
_cell.length_b   1.000
_cell.length_c   1.000
_cell.angle_alpha   90.00
_cell.angle_beta   90.00
_cell.angle_gamma   90.00
#
_symmetry.space_group_name_H-M   'P 1'
#
loop_
_entity.id
_entity.type
_entity.pdbx_description
1 polymer ?
#
loop_
_entity_poly.entity_id
_entity_poly.type
_entity_poly.pdbx_seq_one_letter_code
_entity_poly.pdbx_strand_id
1 'polypeptide(L)'
;MAEIAPREVTPPPLQAPTAKERKYDRQLRLWAASGQRALEESHVLLVVGDENHGSNSSVAGVEALKNLILPSVGSFTIADSAQVTPQDLGVNFFLESDGLHKSRAEETRRLLSELNPDVTGHAITVPLAEWLPVEGSLKPYNLIIVCGPISSEILQRICQYALQNSIPAIYVQSAGFYAAFSIQLPTEFPIVDTHPDPESTQDLRLLAPWPELEAAVDSLGDLTSMSDHDHGHIPYILLLLYYLRQWKASHNGNVPSNFKEKTEFRDLVRSGARTDNAEGGEENFDEACAAVLKSIAPPPIGSGCREMMSMPSCTNLTAGSANFWVVANAVTSFYDSHGVLPLPGSLPDMKATSAEYIKLQGIYKAKARADVAEVIQLVRQTEKSLGRATPVPETEIEAFCKNASHVRVLTNTNNDPFPSLRLAMSDPKTVSRLASLIENDWEALLPVFVALNAKATPSYQIDVTALSSDPEVQENLSKAIAEVERVAGGELHNISSVIGGMVAQESIKLLTRQYVPVAGTCVFDGIRSKSGVFKI
;
A
#
# COMPACT_ATOMS: atom_id res chain seq x y z
N MET A 1 -55.05 -22.05 -19.61
CA MET A 1 -53.73 -21.46 -19.90
C MET A 1 -52.90 -21.68 -18.66
N ALA A 2 -51.94 -22.61 -18.72
CA ALA A 2 -51.09 -22.95 -17.57
C ALA A 2 -49.92 -21.96 -17.51
N GLU A 3 -49.75 -21.33 -16.35
CA GLU A 3 -48.63 -20.46 -16.03
C GLU A 3 -47.31 -21.25 -16.07
N ILE A 4 -46.34 -20.71 -16.81
CA ILE A 4 -44.98 -21.25 -16.91
C ILE A 4 -44.19 -20.67 -15.74
N ALA A 5 -43.73 -21.53 -14.83
CA ALA A 5 -42.87 -21.15 -13.72
C ALA A 5 -41.55 -20.52 -14.23
N PRO A 6 -40.99 -19.52 -13.51
CA PRO A 6 -39.75 -18.87 -13.90
C PRO A 6 -38.58 -19.86 -13.83
N ARG A 7 -37.83 -19.95 -14.94
CA ARG A 7 -36.59 -20.73 -15.05
C ARG A 7 -35.61 -20.32 -13.94
N GLU A 8 -35.30 -21.25 -13.03
CA GLU A 8 -34.12 -21.14 -12.18
C GLU A 8 -32.89 -20.97 -13.07
N VAL A 9 -32.28 -19.79 -13.02
CA VAL A 9 -30.95 -19.55 -13.58
C VAL A 9 -29.99 -20.28 -12.66
N THR A 10 -29.65 -21.51 -13.01
CA THR A 10 -28.58 -22.26 -12.37
C THR A 10 -27.31 -21.40 -12.45
N PRO A 11 -26.64 -21.09 -11.32
CA PRO A 11 -25.38 -20.38 -11.37
C PRO A 11 -24.42 -21.17 -12.26
N PRO A 12 -23.58 -20.50 -13.07
CA PRO A 12 -22.61 -21.20 -13.90
C PRO A 12 -21.77 -22.12 -13.01
N PRO A 13 -21.44 -23.34 -13.48
CA PRO A 13 -20.66 -24.28 -12.70
C PRO A 13 -19.34 -23.61 -12.29
N LEU A 14 -19.03 -23.65 -10.98
CA LEU A 14 -17.77 -23.17 -10.42
C LEU A 14 -16.63 -23.82 -11.21
N GLN A 15 -16.01 -23.04 -12.10
CA GLN A 15 -14.91 -23.51 -12.92
C GLN A 15 -13.76 -23.86 -11.98
N ALA A 16 -13.24 -25.08 -12.09
CA ALA A 16 -12.14 -25.51 -11.24
C ALA A 16 -10.96 -24.54 -11.42
N PRO A 17 -10.27 -24.12 -10.33
CA PRO A 17 -9.17 -23.20 -10.45
C PRO A 17 -8.11 -23.75 -11.40
N THR A 18 -7.60 -22.90 -12.28
CA THR A 18 -6.49 -23.19 -13.18
C THR A 18 -5.24 -23.58 -12.38
N ALA A 19 -4.28 -24.26 -13.01
CA ALA A 19 -3.02 -24.62 -12.35
C ALA A 19 -2.28 -23.39 -11.79
N LYS A 20 -2.38 -22.25 -12.49
CA LYS A 20 -1.82 -20.97 -12.10
C LYS A 20 -2.53 -20.38 -10.87
N GLU A 21 -3.86 -20.39 -10.85
CA GLU A 21 -4.64 -19.96 -9.68
C GLU A 21 -4.37 -20.84 -8.46
N ARG A 22 -4.13 -22.15 -8.64
CA ARG A 22 -3.73 -23.03 -7.52
C ARG A 22 -2.33 -22.72 -7.00
N LYS A 23 -1.37 -22.47 -7.92
CA LYS A 23 0.02 -22.11 -7.56
C LYS A 23 0.06 -20.80 -6.77
N TYR A 24 -0.74 -19.81 -7.17
CA TYR A 24 -0.77 -18.47 -6.59
C TYR A 24 -1.96 -18.21 -5.64
N ASP A 25 -2.70 -19.23 -5.19
CA ASP A 25 -3.92 -19.06 -4.37
C ASP A 25 -3.67 -18.20 -3.12
N ARG A 26 -2.57 -18.48 -2.41
CA ARG A 26 -2.22 -17.77 -1.17
C ARG A 26 -1.97 -16.28 -1.39
N GLN A 27 -1.32 -15.92 -2.50
CA GLN A 27 -0.98 -14.53 -2.81
C GLN A 27 -2.14 -13.79 -3.50
N LEU A 28 -2.98 -14.50 -4.27
CA LEU A 28 -4.22 -13.96 -4.82
C LEU A 28 -5.19 -13.51 -3.72
N ARG A 29 -5.15 -14.12 -2.53
CA ARG A 29 -5.93 -13.65 -1.37
C ARG A 29 -5.45 -12.31 -0.80
N LEU A 30 -4.21 -11.90 -1.10
CA LEU A 30 -3.64 -10.64 -0.63
C LEU A 30 -3.87 -9.50 -1.63
N TRP A 31 -3.57 -9.72 -2.91
CA TRP A 31 -3.62 -8.64 -3.93
C TRP A 31 -4.58 -8.88 -5.09
N ALA A 32 -5.41 -9.92 -4.99
CA ALA A 32 -6.39 -10.32 -6.00
C ALA A 32 -5.80 -10.59 -7.39
N ALA A 33 -6.67 -10.90 -8.35
CA ALA A 33 -6.26 -11.13 -9.74
C ALA A 33 -5.70 -9.86 -10.41
N SER A 34 -6.15 -8.67 -9.99
CA SER A 34 -5.67 -7.39 -10.53
C SER A 34 -4.21 -7.12 -10.14
N GLY A 35 -3.85 -7.33 -8.86
CA GLY A 35 -2.47 -7.21 -8.41
C GLY A 35 -1.56 -8.25 -9.05
N GLN A 36 -2.06 -9.48 -9.21
CA GLN A 36 -1.31 -10.53 -9.91
C GLN A 36 -1.02 -10.16 -11.37
N ARG A 37 -2.01 -9.62 -12.09
CA ARG A 37 -1.82 -9.15 -13.47
C ARG A 37 -0.78 -8.02 -13.54
N ALA A 38 -0.88 -7.03 -12.66
CA ALA A 38 0.07 -5.92 -12.62
C ALA A 38 1.51 -6.41 -12.40
N LEU A 39 1.69 -7.41 -11.54
CA LEU A 39 3.00 -8.03 -11.29
C LEU A 39 3.52 -8.77 -12.53
N GLU A 40 2.66 -9.53 -13.20
CA GLU A 40 3.01 -10.30 -14.42
C GLU A 40 3.28 -9.42 -15.65
N GLU A 41 2.76 -8.19 -15.68
CA GLU A 41 3.02 -7.21 -16.73
C GLU A 41 4.26 -6.34 -16.43
N SER A 42 4.91 -6.53 -15.27
CA SER A 42 6.02 -5.70 -14.82
C SER A 42 7.39 -6.20 -15.30
N HIS A 43 8.31 -5.26 -15.49
CA HIS A 43 9.71 -5.52 -15.81
C HIS A 43 10.61 -4.77 -14.84
N VAL A 44 11.28 -5.50 -13.95
CA VAL A 44 12.14 -4.95 -12.90
C VAL A 44 13.60 -4.95 -13.32
N LEU A 45 14.28 -3.81 -13.16
CA LEU A 45 15.74 -3.70 -13.33
C LEU A 45 16.43 -3.74 -11.97
N LEU A 46 17.38 -4.66 -11.81
CA LEU A 46 18.36 -4.63 -10.72
C LEU A 46 19.67 -4.04 -11.24
N VAL A 47 20.14 -2.96 -10.63
CA VAL A 47 21.41 -2.28 -10.96
C VAL A 47 22.42 -2.53 -9.86
N VAL A 48 23.59 -3.03 -10.24
CA VAL A 48 24.73 -3.28 -9.35
C VAL A 48 25.89 -2.39 -9.80
N GLY A 49 26.47 -1.62 -8.90
CA GLY A 49 27.57 -0.71 -9.25
C GLY A 49 28.81 -1.42 -9.80
N ASP A 50 29.51 -0.78 -10.74
CA ASP A 50 30.72 -1.33 -11.39
C ASP A 50 31.94 -1.43 -10.42
N GLU A 51 31.87 -0.82 -9.24
CA GLU A 51 32.95 -0.82 -8.25
C GLU A 51 32.77 -1.91 -7.18
N ASN A 52 33.87 -2.54 -6.76
CA ASN A 52 33.88 -3.59 -5.71
C ASN A 52 33.78 -3.03 -4.27
N HIS A 53 32.86 -2.11 -4.03
CA HIS A 53 32.67 -1.46 -2.72
C HIS A 53 31.23 -1.61 -2.23
N GLY A 54 31.02 -1.90 -0.94
CA GLY A 54 29.68 -1.99 -0.33
C GLY A 54 28.81 -3.13 -0.89
N SER A 55 27.47 -2.97 -0.90
CA SER A 55 26.50 -4.02 -1.29
C SER A 55 26.49 -4.35 -2.80
N ASN A 56 27.51 -3.89 -3.52
CA ASN A 56 27.73 -4.17 -4.93
C ASN A 56 28.09 -5.64 -5.20
N SER A 57 28.06 -6.52 -4.18
CA SER A 57 27.95 -7.98 -4.35
C SER A 57 26.55 -8.45 -4.76
N SER A 58 25.57 -7.54 -4.83
CA SER A 58 24.20 -7.75 -5.30
C SER A 58 23.31 -8.63 -4.42
N VAL A 59 23.78 -9.20 -3.30
CA VAL A 59 23.07 -10.27 -2.59
C VAL A 59 21.71 -9.79 -2.09
N ALA A 60 21.61 -8.60 -1.49
CA ALA A 60 20.31 -8.07 -1.06
C ALA A 60 19.35 -7.84 -2.25
N GLY A 61 19.88 -7.39 -3.39
CA GLY A 61 19.12 -7.21 -4.62
C GLY A 61 18.68 -8.52 -5.27
N VAL A 62 19.53 -9.54 -5.26
CA VAL A 62 19.25 -10.90 -5.73
C VAL A 62 18.20 -11.57 -4.85
N GLU A 63 18.30 -11.41 -3.54
CA GLU A 63 17.28 -11.85 -2.59
C GLU A 63 15.95 -11.13 -2.80
N ALA A 64 15.96 -9.84 -3.19
CA ALA A 64 14.75 -9.15 -3.61
C ALA A 64 14.17 -9.74 -4.91
N LEU A 65 15.00 -10.00 -5.93
CA LEU A 65 14.56 -10.63 -7.18
C LEU A 65 13.97 -12.03 -6.94
N LYS A 66 14.60 -12.87 -6.10
CA LYS A 66 14.03 -14.16 -5.70
C LYS A 66 12.59 -14.01 -5.22
N ASN A 67 12.35 -13.06 -4.32
CA ASN A 67 11.05 -12.79 -3.74
C ASN A 67 10.07 -12.08 -4.70
N LEU A 68 10.52 -11.63 -5.88
CA LEU A 68 9.68 -11.11 -6.97
C LEU A 68 9.39 -12.16 -8.05
N ILE A 69 10.34 -13.05 -8.31
CA ILE A 69 10.22 -14.15 -9.29
C ILE A 69 9.25 -15.22 -8.79
N LEU A 70 9.34 -15.60 -7.51
CA LEU A 70 8.44 -16.59 -6.90
C LEU A 70 6.94 -16.20 -7.04
N PRO A 71 6.53 -14.94 -6.77
CA PRO A 71 5.16 -14.51 -7.02
C PRO A 71 4.85 -14.15 -8.48
N SER A 72 5.77 -14.37 -9.41
CA SER A 72 5.58 -14.22 -10.86
C SER A 72 5.63 -12.79 -11.41
N VAL A 73 6.65 -12.01 -11.04
CA VAL A 73 6.99 -10.80 -11.80
C VAL A 73 7.19 -11.13 -13.28
N GLY A 74 6.69 -10.30 -14.19
CA GLY A 74 6.72 -10.62 -15.63
C GLY A 74 8.12 -10.84 -16.18
N SER A 75 9.02 -9.90 -15.91
CA SER A 75 10.41 -9.97 -16.34
C SER A 75 11.35 -9.30 -15.35
N PHE A 76 12.60 -9.74 -15.33
CA PHE A 76 13.67 -9.08 -14.59
C PHE A 76 14.93 -8.95 -15.45
N THR A 77 15.70 -7.89 -15.22
CA THR A 77 17.02 -7.70 -15.82
C THR A 77 18.04 -7.40 -14.73
N ILE A 78 19.19 -8.06 -14.76
CA ILE A 78 20.33 -7.77 -13.89
C ILE A 78 21.38 -7.01 -14.70
N ALA A 79 21.66 -5.77 -14.32
CA ALA A 79 22.75 -4.97 -14.86
C ALA A 79 23.94 -5.00 -13.90
N ASP A 80 24.93 -5.85 -14.24
CA ASP A 80 26.13 -6.09 -13.45
C ASP A 80 27.26 -6.55 -14.38
N SER A 81 28.31 -5.73 -14.48
CA SER A 81 29.47 -5.99 -15.32
C SER A 81 30.53 -6.87 -14.64
N ALA A 82 30.38 -7.16 -13.34
CA ALA A 82 31.36 -7.90 -12.57
C ALA A 82 31.38 -9.39 -12.89
N GLN A 83 32.49 -10.02 -12.50
CA GLN A 83 32.67 -11.45 -12.54
C GLN A 83 32.50 -12.07 -11.16
N VAL A 84 32.09 -13.33 -11.12
CA VAL A 84 31.97 -14.10 -9.87
C VAL A 84 33.33 -14.23 -9.20
N THR A 85 33.40 -13.81 -7.95
CA THR A 85 34.56 -13.95 -7.07
C THR A 85 34.36 -15.08 -6.06
N PRO A 86 35.44 -15.58 -5.40
CA PRO A 86 35.30 -16.58 -4.35
C PRO A 86 34.41 -16.13 -3.18
N GLN A 87 34.39 -14.83 -2.88
CA GLN A 87 33.56 -14.26 -1.83
C GLN A 87 32.08 -14.37 -2.18
N ASP A 88 31.70 -14.10 -3.45
CA ASP A 88 30.31 -14.17 -3.89
C ASP A 88 29.75 -15.59 -3.70
N LEU A 89 30.54 -16.64 -3.95
CA LEU A 89 30.15 -18.04 -3.77
C LEU A 89 29.79 -18.40 -2.32
N GLY A 90 30.32 -17.66 -1.34
CA GLY A 90 30.06 -17.91 0.08
C GLY A 90 28.78 -17.25 0.61
N VAL A 91 28.24 -16.26 -0.11
CA VAL A 91 27.15 -15.41 0.38
C VAL A 91 25.94 -15.33 -0.55
N ASN A 92 26.09 -15.72 -1.82
CA ASN A 92 25.02 -15.70 -2.81
C ASN A 92 24.56 -17.13 -3.12
N PHE A 93 23.32 -17.46 -2.76
CA PHE A 93 22.71 -18.77 -3.03
C PHE A 93 22.55 -19.07 -4.52
N PHE A 94 22.53 -18.03 -5.36
CA PHE A 94 22.32 -18.13 -6.81
C PHE A 94 23.65 -18.04 -7.58
N LEU A 95 24.73 -18.55 -6.99
CA LEU A 95 26.01 -18.74 -7.65
C LEU A 95 26.61 -20.11 -7.28
N GLU A 96 27.18 -20.79 -8.26
CA GLU A 96 27.83 -22.10 -8.11
C GLU A 96 29.33 -21.99 -8.37
N SER A 97 30.12 -22.94 -7.85
CA SER A 97 31.58 -22.94 -8.03
C SER A 97 32.02 -22.96 -9.49
N ASP A 98 31.24 -23.59 -10.37
CA ASP A 98 31.47 -23.61 -11.82
C ASP A 98 31.27 -22.23 -12.48
N GLY A 99 30.63 -21.30 -11.77
CA GLY A 99 30.43 -19.90 -12.16
C GLY A 99 31.63 -19.00 -11.90
N LEU A 100 32.65 -19.46 -11.17
CA LEU A 100 33.81 -18.65 -10.80
C LEU A 100 34.48 -18.03 -12.03
N HIS A 101 34.76 -16.72 -11.96
CA HIS A 101 35.31 -15.89 -13.05
C HIS A 101 34.40 -15.70 -14.28
N LYS A 102 33.18 -16.23 -14.29
CA LYS A 102 32.18 -15.91 -15.31
C LYS A 102 31.40 -14.65 -14.93
N SER A 103 30.56 -14.14 -15.83
CA SER A 103 29.70 -13.00 -15.55
C SER A 103 28.75 -13.31 -14.39
N ARG A 104 28.78 -12.45 -13.36
CA ARG A 104 27.91 -12.59 -12.20
C ARG A 104 26.44 -12.39 -12.56
N ALA A 105 26.14 -11.44 -13.46
CA ALA A 105 24.79 -11.24 -13.98
C ALA A 105 24.23 -12.51 -14.65
N GLU A 106 25.00 -13.13 -15.55
CA GLU A 106 24.51 -14.29 -16.31
C GLU A 106 24.31 -15.54 -15.45
N GLU A 107 25.26 -15.84 -14.56
CA GLU A 107 25.15 -17.00 -13.66
C GLU A 107 24.01 -16.81 -12.66
N THR A 108 23.87 -15.61 -12.10
CA THR A 108 22.75 -15.28 -11.19
C THR A 108 21.41 -15.34 -11.92
N ARG A 109 21.31 -14.74 -13.11
CA ARG A 109 20.12 -14.79 -13.96
C ARG A 109 19.73 -16.23 -14.29
N ARG A 110 20.71 -17.09 -14.59
CA ARG A 110 20.49 -18.52 -14.86
C ARG A 110 19.78 -19.21 -13.70
N LEU A 111 20.35 -19.15 -12.51
CA LEU A 111 19.80 -19.85 -11.34
C LEU A 111 18.48 -19.22 -10.84
N LEU A 112 18.34 -17.89 -10.90
CA LEU A 112 17.07 -17.23 -10.58
C LEU A 112 15.94 -17.62 -11.54
N SER A 113 16.24 -17.84 -12.83
CA SER A 113 15.22 -18.25 -13.81
C SER A 113 14.67 -19.66 -13.55
N GLU A 114 15.38 -20.50 -12.80
CA GLU A 114 14.91 -21.84 -12.43
C GLU A 114 13.77 -21.81 -11.40
N LEU A 115 13.65 -20.71 -10.64
CA LEU A 115 12.63 -20.57 -9.60
C LEU A 115 11.21 -20.53 -10.17
N ASN A 116 11.04 -19.93 -11.35
CA ASN A 116 9.73 -19.77 -11.95
C ASN A 116 9.82 -19.68 -13.49
N PRO A 117 9.39 -20.72 -14.23
CA PRO A 117 9.45 -20.72 -15.69
C PRO A 117 8.48 -19.72 -16.36
N ASP A 118 7.54 -19.15 -15.59
CA ASP A 118 6.62 -18.12 -16.07
C ASP A 118 7.30 -16.73 -16.15
N VAL A 119 8.52 -16.58 -15.63
CA VAL A 119 9.24 -15.31 -15.52
C VAL A 119 10.42 -15.26 -16.49
N THR A 120 10.54 -14.15 -17.22
CA THR A 120 11.65 -13.96 -18.18
C THR A 120 12.81 -13.19 -17.55
N GLY A 121 13.98 -13.82 -17.48
CA GLY A 121 15.20 -13.22 -16.93
C GLY A 121 16.19 -12.78 -18.02
N HIS A 122 16.76 -11.58 -17.86
CA HIS A 122 17.79 -11.00 -18.73
C HIS A 122 19.03 -10.56 -17.94
N ALA A 123 20.16 -10.41 -18.63
CA ALA A 123 21.41 -9.93 -18.08
C ALA A 123 22.03 -8.85 -18.97
N ILE A 124 22.62 -7.82 -18.36
CA ILE A 124 23.44 -6.81 -19.00
C ILE A 124 24.82 -6.91 -18.36
N THR A 125 25.81 -7.31 -19.16
CA THR A 125 27.17 -7.63 -18.69
C THR A 125 28.19 -6.56 -19.06
N VAL A 126 27.75 -5.45 -19.64
CA VAL A 126 28.59 -4.30 -20.01
C VAL A 126 28.60 -3.29 -18.86
N PRO A 127 29.70 -2.54 -18.67
CA PRO A 127 29.78 -1.50 -17.65
C PRO A 127 28.62 -0.51 -17.72
N LEU A 128 28.11 -0.07 -16.57
CA LEU A 128 26.97 0.84 -16.51
C LEU A 128 27.28 2.18 -17.18
N ALA A 129 28.54 2.64 -17.08
CA ALA A 129 29.02 3.84 -17.76
C ALA A 129 28.94 3.75 -19.30
N GLU A 130 28.91 2.54 -19.87
CA GLU A 130 28.75 2.32 -21.32
C GLU A 130 27.30 2.07 -21.71
N TRP A 131 26.56 1.32 -20.89
CA TRP A 131 25.18 0.91 -21.21
C TRP A 131 24.13 1.99 -20.90
N LEU A 132 24.20 2.65 -19.73
CA LEU A 132 23.21 3.66 -19.34
C LEU A 132 23.13 4.83 -20.33
N PRO A 133 24.23 5.27 -20.97
CA PRO A 133 24.17 6.29 -22.01
C PRO A 133 23.36 5.97 -23.26
N VAL A 134 23.15 4.70 -23.55
CA VAL A 134 22.42 4.28 -24.76
C VAL A 134 20.97 4.75 -24.69
N GLU A 135 20.50 5.37 -25.78
CA GLU A 135 19.13 5.88 -25.87
C GLU A 135 18.12 4.74 -25.67
N GLY A 136 17.16 4.96 -24.77
CA GLY A 136 16.11 3.98 -24.46
C GLY A 136 16.56 2.79 -23.59
N SER A 137 17.79 2.79 -23.07
CA SER A 137 18.32 1.72 -22.19
C SER A 137 17.39 1.40 -21.01
N LEU A 138 16.79 2.42 -20.39
CA LEU A 138 15.90 2.29 -19.24
C LEU A 138 14.41 2.16 -19.59
N LYS A 139 14.02 2.28 -20.86
CA LYS A 139 12.62 2.27 -21.32
C LYS A 139 11.83 1.00 -20.98
N PRO A 140 12.42 -0.21 -20.98
CA PRO A 140 11.66 -1.43 -20.71
C PRO A 140 11.10 -1.52 -19.28
N TYR A 141 11.68 -0.79 -18.31
CA TYR A 141 11.48 -1.07 -16.90
C TYR A 141 10.42 -0.17 -16.26
N ASN A 142 9.58 -0.74 -15.41
CA ASN A 142 8.58 0.00 -14.61
C ASN A 142 8.92 0.03 -13.11
N LEU A 143 10.06 -0.56 -12.71
CA LEU A 143 10.66 -0.43 -11.39
C LEU A 143 12.19 -0.61 -11.50
N ILE A 144 12.95 0.21 -10.79
CA ILE A 144 14.42 0.12 -10.74
C ILE A 144 14.87 -0.10 -9.29
N ILE A 145 15.67 -1.13 -9.05
CA ILE A 145 16.31 -1.43 -7.76
C ILE A 145 17.80 -1.18 -7.93
N VAL A 146 18.37 -0.27 -7.13
CA VAL A 146 19.79 0.10 -7.16
C VAL A 146 20.47 -0.43 -5.90
N CYS A 147 21.41 -1.34 -6.08
CA CYS A 147 22.32 -1.78 -5.03
C CYS A 147 23.44 -0.74 -4.87
N GLY A 148 23.53 -0.21 -3.66
CA GLY A 148 24.50 0.82 -3.31
C GLY A 148 25.71 0.29 -2.55
N PRO A 149 26.82 1.06 -2.50
CA PRO A 149 27.03 2.37 -3.08
C PRO A 149 27.30 2.33 -4.58
N ILE A 150 26.90 3.37 -5.32
CA ILE A 150 27.17 3.50 -6.76
C ILE A 150 27.66 4.91 -7.07
N SER A 151 28.33 5.11 -8.22
CA SER A 151 28.82 6.42 -8.59
C SER A 151 27.69 7.46 -8.68
N SER A 152 27.98 8.69 -8.23
CA SER A 152 27.00 9.79 -8.22
C SER A 152 26.46 10.10 -9.61
N GLU A 153 27.29 10.00 -10.65
CA GLU A 153 26.89 10.22 -12.05
C GLU A 153 25.84 9.20 -12.51
N ILE A 154 26.07 7.91 -12.25
CA ILE A 154 25.13 6.84 -12.59
C ILE A 154 23.82 7.03 -11.81
N LEU A 155 23.94 7.28 -10.50
CA LEU A 155 22.79 7.48 -9.63
C LEU A 155 21.90 8.63 -10.11
N GLN A 156 22.49 9.80 -10.38
CA GLN A 156 21.77 10.98 -10.87
C GLN A 156 21.02 10.68 -12.18
N ARG A 157 21.65 9.96 -13.09
CA ARG A 157 21.03 9.57 -14.36
C ARG A 157 19.82 8.68 -14.17
N ILE A 158 19.92 7.66 -13.30
CA ILE A 158 18.80 6.78 -12.95
C ILE A 158 17.68 7.58 -12.28
N CYS A 159 18.01 8.39 -11.27
CA CYS A 159 17.04 9.20 -10.54
C CYS A 159 16.27 10.14 -11.47
N GLN A 160 16.97 10.86 -12.34
CA GLN A 160 16.38 11.80 -13.30
C GLN A 160 15.47 11.09 -14.30
N TYR A 161 15.92 9.97 -14.86
CA TYR A 161 15.11 9.19 -15.79
C TYR A 161 13.83 8.67 -15.12
N ALA A 162 13.97 8.11 -13.91
CA ALA A 162 12.87 7.56 -13.14
C ALA A 162 11.81 8.62 -12.83
N LEU A 163 12.22 9.83 -12.41
CA LEU A 163 11.31 10.96 -12.20
C LEU A 163 10.59 11.39 -13.49
N GLN A 164 11.33 11.58 -14.58
CA GLN A 164 10.78 12.03 -15.86
C GLN A 164 9.75 11.07 -16.45
N ASN A 165 9.89 9.77 -16.17
CA ASN A 165 9.02 8.73 -16.70
C ASN A 165 8.02 8.19 -15.66
N SER A 166 7.93 8.82 -14.48
CA SER A 166 7.06 8.37 -13.38
C SER A 166 7.29 6.91 -12.97
N ILE A 167 8.54 6.47 -13.00
CA ILE A 167 8.98 5.14 -12.58
C ILE A 167 9.47 5.24 -11.13
N PRO A 168 8.94 4.43 -10.20
CA PRO A 168 9.52 4.34 -8.86
C PRO A 168 10.89 3.67 -8.91
N ALA A 169 11.79 4.11 -8.02
CA ALA A 169 13.08 3.47 -7.83
C ALA A 169 13.32 3.17 -6.36
N ILE A 170 14.07 2.11 -6.06
CA ILE A 170 14.48 1.73 -4.71
C ILE A 170 16.01 1.74 -4.65
N TYR A 171 16.57 2.36 -3.62
CA TYR A 171 17.99 2.24 -3.30
C TYR A 171 18.14 1.35 -2.08
N VAL A 172 18.97 0.31 -2.18
CA VAL A 172 19.23 -0.66 -1.11
C VAL A 172 20.72 -0.74 -0.83
N GLN A 173 21.08 -0.77 0.45
CA GLN A 173 22.45 -0.95 0.91
C GLN A 173 22.46 -1.96 2.06
N SER A 174 23.33 -2.96 1.96
CA SER A 174 23.65 -3.90 3.04
C SER A 174 25.17 -3.94 3.26
N ALA A 175 25.59 -3.85 4.51
CA ALA A 175 26.99 -3.87 4.91
C ALA A 175 27.11 -4.53 6.28
N GLY A 176 27.68 -5.74 6.32
CA GLY A 176 27.79 -6.53 7.55
C GLY A 176 26.42 -6.78 8.18
N PHE A 177 26.26 -6.34 9.42
CA PHE A 177 25.01 -6.44 10.18
C PHE A 177 24.02 -5.31 9.92
N TYR A 178 24.40 -4.29 9.16
CA TYR A 178 23.59 -3.11 8.93
C TYR A 178 23.03 -3.08 7.53
N ALA A 179 21.84 -2.50 7.40
CA ALA A 179 21.26 -2.25 6.11
C ALA A 179 20.28 -1.09 6.13
N ALA A 180 20.04 -0.52 4.97
CA ALA A 180 19.00 0.46 4.77
C ALA A 180 18.45 0.38 3.35
N PHE A 181 17.20 0.81 3.18
CA PHE A 181 16.67 1.10 1.86
C PHE A 181 15.72 2.29 1.89
N SER A 182 15.54 2.93 0.75
CA SER A 182 14.53 3.98 0.59
C SER A 182 13.98 3.99 -0.83
N ILE A 183 12.84 4.64 -0.99
CA ILE A 183 12.09 4.70 -2.25
C ILE A 183 12.13 6.12 -2.78
N GLN A 184 12.56 6.28 -4.03
CA GLN A 184 12.28 7.47 -4.81
C GLN A 184 10.93 7.27 -5.51
N LEU A 185 9.91 7.98 -5.03
CA LEU A 185 8.60 8.00 -5.66
C LEU A 185 8.59 9.00 -6.83
N PRO A 186 7.72 8.78 -7.84
CA PRO A 186 7.31 9.83 -8.77
C PRO A 186 6.77 11.06 -8.04
N THR A 187 6.65 12.18 -8.76
CA THR A 187 6.09 13.44 -8.20
C THR A 187 4.74 13.20 -7.53
N GLU A 188 3.87 12.41 -8.16
CA GLU A 188 2.60 11.94 -7.61
C GLU A 188 2.49 10.43 -7.81
N PHE A 189 2.18 9.71 -6.73
CA PHE A 189 2.00 8.27 -6.74
C PHE A 189 0.64 7.92 -6.12
N PRO A 190 -0.43 7.86 -6.94
CA PRO A 190 -1.78 7.58 -6.46
C PRO A 190 -2.01 6.08 -6.22
N ILE A 191 -2.72 5.77 -5.14
CA ILE A 191 -3.04 4.43 -4.66
C ILE A 191 -4.53 4.40 -4.31
N VAL A 192 -5.29 3.56 -5.01
CA VAL A 192 -6.72 3.36 -4.76
C VAL A 192 -6.92 2.32 -3.68
N ASP A 193 -6.32 1.15 -3.85
CA ASP A 193 -6.46 0.02 -2.93
C ASP A 193 -5.34 0.04 -1.89
N THR A 194 -5.59 0.76 -0.79
CA THR A 194 -4.63 0.88 0.30
C THR A 194 -4.67 -0.29 1.29
N HIS A 195 -5.57 -1.26 1.06
CA HIS A 195 -5.88 -2.35 2.00
C HIS A 195 -6.07 -1.85 3.44
N PRO A 196 -7.00 -0.91 3.65
CA PRO A 196 -7.33 -0.45 5.00
C PRO A 196 -7.89 -1.60 5.85
N ASP A 197 -7.86 -1.43 7.16
CA ASP A 197 -8.49 -2.39 8.07
C ASP A 197 -9.97 -2.61 7.68
N PRO A 198 -10.45 -3.86 7.57
CA PRO A 198 -11.81 -4.15 7.12
C PRO A 198 -12.89 -3.40 7.90
N GLU A 199 -12.70 -3.18 9.19
CA GLU A 199 -13.65 -2.45 10.01
C GLU A 199 -13.73 -0.96 9.65
N SER A 200 -12.65 -0.38 9.13
CA SER A 200 -12.60 1.02 8.71
C SER A 200 -13.24 1.27 7.33
N THR A 201 -13.51 0.21 6.56
CA THR A 201 -14.19 0.28 5.25
C THR A 201 -15.72 0.26 5.34
N GLN A 202 -16.26 0.08 6.54
CA GLN A 202 -17.69 -0.02 6.77
C GLN A 202 -18.31 1.38 6.84
N ASP A 203 -19.14 1.71 5.85
CA ASP A 203 -19.95 2.93 5.85
C ASP A 203 -21.42 2.56 6.05
N LEU A 204 -21.87 2.62 7.30
CA LEU A 204 -23.22 2.21 7.68
C LEU A 204 -24.28 3.27 7.40
N ARG A 205 -23.90 4.51 7.06
CA ARG A 205 -24.84 5.63 6.79
C ARG A 205 -25.90 5.91 7.86
N LEU A 206 -25.62 5.60 9.13
CA LEU A 206 -26.58 5.82 10.23
C LEU A 206 -27.01 7.28 10.39
N LEU A 207 -26.13 8.24 10.07
CA LEU A 207 -26.40 9.68 10.13
C LEU A 207 -26.77 10.31 8.79
N ALA A 208 -26.72 9.54 7.70
CA ALA A 208 -27.12 9.99 6.36
C ALA A 208 -27.80 8.83 5.59
N PRO A 209 -28.88 8.25 6.15
CA PRO A 209 -29.60 7.16 5.51
C PRO A 209 -30.29 7.66 4.23
N TRP A 210 -30.47 6.77 3.27
CA TRP A 210 -31.18 7.04 2.02
C TRP A 210 -32.60 6.43 2.06
N PRO A 211 -33.51 6.81 1.15
CA PRO A 211 -34.93 6.46 1.25
C PRO A 211 -35.22 4.97 1.43
N GLU A 212 -34.51 4.09 0.73
CA GLU A 212 -34.70 2.65 0.80
C GLU A 212 -34.22 2.05 2.14
N LEU A 213 -33.19 2.63 2.75
CA LEU A 213 -32.76 2.24 4.10
C LEU A 213 -33.75 2.72 5.15
N GLU A 214 -34.28 3.95 5.02
CA GLU A 214 -35.35 4.46 5.89
C GLU A 214 -36.62 3.62 5.76
N ALA A 215 -36.99 3.20 4.55
CA ALA A 215 -38.13 2.32 4.31
C ALA A 215 -37.96 0.93 4.95
N ALA A 216 -36.73 0.43 5.05
CA ALA A 216 -36.45 -0.81 5.77
C ALA A 216 -36.73 -0.68 7.27
N VAL A 217 -36.39 0.48 7.86
CA VAL A 217 -36.72 0.80 9.25
C VAL A 217 -38.24 0.95 9.42
N ASP A 218 -38.92 1.60 8.47
CA ASP A 218 -40.39 1.71 8.48
C ASP A 218 -41.07 0.35 8.45
N SER A 219 -40.49 -0.61 7.70
CA SER A 219 -41.03 -1.97 7.57
C SER A 219 -40.97 -2.80 8.85
N LEU A 220 -40.19 -2.37 9.86
CA LEU A 220 -40.21 -3.00 11.17
C LEU A 220 -41.53 -2.75 11.91
N GLY A 221 -42.19 -1.61 11.68
CA GLY A 221 -43.41 -1.27 12.42
C GLY A 221 -43.17 -1.13 13.92
N ASP A 222 -44.09 -1.66 14.73
CA ASP A 222 -44.00 -1.61 16.20
C ASP A 222 -43.24 -2.82 16.75
N LEU A 223 -42.01 -2.56 17.23
CA LEU A 223 -41.13 -3.59 17.81
C LEU A 223 -41.75 -4.31 19.02
N THR A 224 -42.67 -3.66 19.76
CA THR A 224 -43.29 -4.27 20.95
C THR A 224 -44.29 -5.37 20.58
N SER A 225 -44.80 -5.35 19.34
CA SER A 225 -45.76 -6.33 18.83
C SER A 225 -45.12 -7.59 18.25
N MET A 226 -43.79 -7.60 18.09
CA MET A 226 -43.04 -8.72 17.50
C MET A 226 -42.92 -9.91 18.46
N SER A 227 -42.80 -11.11 17.90
CA SER A 227 -42.38 -12.29 18.65
C SER A 227 -40.96 -12.13 19.20
N ASP A 228 -40.60 -12.83 20.27
CA ASP A 228 -39.22 -12.80 20.81
C ASP A 228 -38.20 -13.26 19.75
N HIS A 229 -38.59 -14.22 18.91
CA HIS A 229 -37.76 -14.69 17.82
C HIS A 229 -37.47 -13.58 16.80
N ASP A 230 -38.49 -12.90 16.29
CA ASP A 230 -38.30 -11.88 15.27
C ASP A 230 -37.56 -10.65 15.84
N HIS A 231 -37.87 -10.27 17.09
CA HIS A 231 -37.25 -9.14 17.78
C HIS A 231 -35.74 -9.36 18.02
N GLY A 232 -35.36 -10.56 18.49
CA GLY A 232 -33.96 -10.94 18.72
C GLY A 232 -33.13 -11.14 17.44
N HIS A 233 -33.76 -11.13 16.27
CA HIS A 233 -33.09 -11.31 14.96
C HIS A 233 -33.16 -10.06 14.06
N ILE A 234 -33.53 -8.90 14.61
CA ILE A 234 -33.44 -7.64 13.87
C ILE A 234 -31.97 -7.26 13.71
N PRO A 235 -31.48 -6.99 12.48
CA PRO A 235 -30.13 -6.48 12.26
C PRO A 235 -29.84 -5.23 13.12
N TYR A 236 -28.70 -5.22 13.82
CA TYR A 236 -28.38 -4.14 14.76
C TYR A 236 -28.39 -2.74 14.09
N ILE A 237 -28.06 -2.66 12.80
CA ILE A 237 -28.08 -1.41 12.02
C ILE A 237 -29.50 -0.81 12.00
N LEU A 238 -30.52 -1.65 11.80
CA LEU A 238 -31.91 -1.20 11.77
C LEU A 238 -32.38 -0.82 13.17
N LEU A 239 -31.93 -1.52 14.23
CA LEU A 239 -32.16 -1.12 15.62
C LEU A 239 -31.59 0.28 15.88
N LEU A 240 -30.34 0.51 15.51
CA LEU A 240 -29.68 1.81 15.71
C LEU A 240 -30.42 2.94 14.97
N LEU A 241 -30.86 2.72 13.73
CA LEU A 241 -31.67 3.69 12.99
C LEU A 241 -33.03 3.95 13.64
N TYR A 242 -33.71 2.90 14.08
CA TYR A 242 -34.99 2.99 14.77
C TYR A 242 -34.89 3.84 16.04
N TYR A 243 -33.91 3.55 16.91
CA TYR A 243 -33.69 4.34 18.13
C TYR A 243 -33.14 5.73 17.84
N LEU A 244 -32.36 5.94 16.77
CA LEU A 244 -31.93 7.27 16.35
C LEU A 244 -33.13 8.17 16.03
N ARG A 245 -34.19 7.63 15.42
CA ARG A 245 -35.42 8.39 15.16
C ARG A 245 -36.11 8.80 16.46
N GLN A 246 -36.17 7.90 17.45
CA GLN A 246 -36.72 8.23 18.77
C GLN A 246 -35.88 9.28 19.50
N TRP A 247 -34.56 9.14 19.46
CA TRP A 247 -33.63 10.12 20.03
C TRP A 247 -33.84 11.50 19.40
N LYS A 248 -33.87 11.58 18.07
CA LYS A 248 -34.12 12.83 17.34
C LYS A 248 -35.45 13.45 17.75
N ALA A 249 -36.50 12.65 17.91
CA ALA A 249 -37.81 13.15 18.34
C ALA A 249 -37.77 13.79 19.75
N SER A 250 -36.98 13.25 20.67
CA SER A 250 -36.83 13.79 22.03
C SER A 250 -35.77 14.90 22.16
N HIS A 251 -34.92 15.09 21.15
CA HIS A 251 -33.78 16.02 21.17
C HIS A 251 -33.82 17.07 20.05
N ASN A 252 -35.01 17.50 19.63
CA ASN A 252 -35.22 18.55 18.62
C ASN A 252 -34.51 18.26 17.28
N GLY A 253 -34.51 17.01 16.85
CA GLY A 253 -33.87 16.56 15.61
C GLY A 253 -32.36 16.33 15.70
N ASN A 254 -31.73 16.62 16.84
CA ASN A 254 -30.28 16.44 17.01
C ASN A 254 -29.92 14.96 17.18
N VAL A 255 -28.69 14.63 16.80
CA VAL A 255 -28.10 13.29 16.94
C VAL A 255 -27.12 13.26 18.11
N PRO A 256 -26.84 12.09 18.71
CA PRO A 256 -25.82 11.97 19.75
C PRO A 256 -24.44 12.38 19.21
N SER A 257 -23.86 13.42 19.78
CA SER A 257 -22.68 14.10 19.22
C SER A 257 -21.41 13.87 20.05
N ASN A 258 -21.53 13.83 21.37
CA ASN A 258 -20.42 13.70 22.30
C ASN A 258 -20.47 12.37 23.07
N PHE A 259 -19.40 12.05 23.81
CA PHE A 259 -19.29 10.78 24.55
C PHE A 259 -20.46 10.56 25.53
N LYS A 260 -20.91 11.61 26.20
CA LYS A 260 -22.01 11.54 27.17
C LYS A 260 -23.32 11.20 26.46
N GLU A 261 -23.69 11.96 25.42
CA GLU A 261 -24.90 11.70 24.64
C GLU A 261 -24.89 10.33 23.97
N LYS A 262 -23.74 9.89 23.45
CA LYS A 262 -23.61 8.54 22.89
C LYS A 262 -23.78 7.45 23.94
N THR A 263 -23.36 7.70 25.18
CA THR A 263 -23.59 6.78 26.31
C THR A 263 -25.08 6.71 26.65
N GLU A 264 -25.75 7.85 26.73
CA GLU A 264 -27.19 7.94 26.97
C GLU A 264 -27.98 7.26 25.84
N PHE A 265 -27.59 7.47 24.58
CA PHE A 265 -28.18 6.80 23.42
C PHE A 265 -27.99 5.28 23.48
N ARG A 266 -26.79 4.81 23.86
CA ARG A 266 -26.55 3.37 24.06
C ARG A 266 -27.46 2.79 25.13
N ASP A 267 -27.68 3.51 26.23
CA ASP A 267 -28.55 3.05 27.30
C ASP A 267 -30.04 3.07 26.88
N LEU A 268 -30.44 4.01 25.99
CA LEU A 268 -31.75 4.00 25.31
C LEU A 268 -31.92 2.78 24.41
N VAL A 269 -30.90 2.41 23.63
CA VAL A 269 -30.95 1.17 22.81
C VAL A 269 -31.06 -0.05 23.72
N ARG A 270 -30.24 -0.12 24.78
CA ARG A 270 -30.25 -1.24 25.73
C ARG A 270 -31.59 -1.42 26.43
N SER A 271 -32.30 -0.34 26.76
CA SER A 271 -33.61 -0.45 27.41
C SER A 271 -34.69 -1.05 26.52
N GLY A 272 -34.43 -1.17 25.22
CA GLY A 272 -35.26 -1.89 24.27
C GLY A 272 -35.11 -3.41 24.28
N ALA A 273 -34.03 -3.93 24.86
CA ALA A 273 -33.76 -5.36 24.86
C ALA A 273 -34.71 -6.11 25.81
N ARG A 274 -35.21 -7.26 25.37
CA ARG A 274 -36.02 -8.18 26.18
C ARG A 274 -35.10 -9.05 27.02
N THR A 275 -35.34 -9.08 28.33
CA THR A 275 -34.55 -9.87 29.29
C THR A 275 -35.28 -11.09 29.83
N ASP A 276 -36.60 -11.16 29.64
CA ASP A 276 -37.45 -12.27 30.06
C ASP A 276 -37.81 -13.16 28.86
N ASN A 277 -36.79 -13.63 28.14
CA ASN A 277 -36.93 -14.56 27.02
C ASN A 277 -36.15 -15.86 27.30
N ALA A 278 -36.40 -16.89 26.50
CA ALA A 278 -35.79 -18.21 26.70
C ALA A 278 -34.25 -18.23 26.55
N GLU A 279 -33.67 -17.20 25.92
CA GLU A 279 -32.23 -17.10 25.63
C GLU A 279 -31.47 -16.28 26.69
N GLY A 280 -32.17 -15.64 27.63
CA GLY A 280 -31.58 -14.89 28.74
C GLY A 280 -31.03 -13.50 28.36
N GLY A 281 -31.42 -12.98 27.19
CA GLY A 281 -30.97 -11.70 26.63
C GLY A 281 -31.13 -11.66 25.10
N GLU A 282 -30.68 -10.59 24.46
CA GLU A 282 -30.77 -10.41 23.01
C GLU A 282 -29.43 -9.94 22.42
N GLU A 283 -28.71 -10.86 21.78
CA GLU A 283 -27.34 -10.60 21.27
C GLU A 283 -27.30 -9.48 20.21
N ASN A 284 -28.35 -9.31 19.41
CA ASN A 284 -28.44 -8.22 18.42
C ASN A 284 -28.48 -6.82 19.08
N PHE A 285 -29.07 -6.70 20.27
CA PHE A 285 -29.03 -5.48 21.06
C PHE A 285 -27.67 -5.25 21.72
N ASP A 286 -26.98 -6.31 22.13
CA ASP A 286 -25.61 -6.23 22.62
C ASP A 286 -24.65 -5.75 21.52
N GLU A 287 -24.79 -6.28 20.29
CA GLU A 287 -24.08 -5.80 19.10
C GLU A 287 -24.38 -4.33 18.81
N ALA A 288 -25.66 -3.93 18.85
CA ALA A 288 -26.06 -2.54 18.65
C ALA A 288 -25.37 -1.63 19.68
N CYS A 289 -25.42 -2.00 20.96
CA CYS A 289 -24.83 -1.24 22.06
C CYS A 289 -23.31 -1.11 21.92
N ALA A 290 -22.62 -2.18 21.51
CA ALA A 290 -21.18 -2.17 21.27
C ALA A 290 -20.81 -1.26 20.08
N ALA A 291 -21.66 -1.21 19.05
CA ALA A 291 -21.43 -0.42 17.85
C ALA A 291 -21.64 1.09 18.03
N VAL A 292 -22.40 1.56 19.04
CA VAL A 292 -22.82 2.96 19.19
C VAL A 292 -21.65 3.96 19.14
N LEU A 293 -20.62 3.76 19.96
CA LEU A 293 -19.55 4.75 20.11
C LEU A 293 -18.81 4.99 18.78
N LYS A 294 -18.59 3.90 18.03
CA LYS A 294 -17.86 3.87 16.77
C LYS A 294 -18.72 4.27 15.57
N SER A 295 -19.97 3.83 15.52
CA SER A 295 -20.79 3.87 14.30
C SER A 295 -21.70 5.10 14.21
N ILE A 296 -22.03 5.74 15.33
CA ILE A 296 -22.80 6.98 15.35
C ILE A 296 -21.85 8.15 15.06
N ALA A 297 -21.49 8.30 13.78
CA ALA A 297 -20.61 9.32 13.28
C ALA A 297 -21.03 9.75 11.86
N PRO A 298 -20.67 10.95 11.41
CA PRO A 298 -20.89 11.36 10.01
C PRO A 298 -20.21 10.37 9.05
N PRO A 299 -20.74 10.19 7.82
CA PRO A 299 -20.13 9.34 6.82
C PRO A 299 -18.64 9.67 6.64
N PRO A 300 -17.76 8.65 6.59
CA PRO A 300 -16.33 8.86 6.63
C PRO A 300 -15.82 9.47 5.32
N ILE A 301 -15.00 10.51 5.43
CA ILE A 301 -14.15 11.01 4.34
C ILE A 301 -12.71 11.09 4.88
N GLY A 302 -11.88 10.15 4.43
CA GLY A 302 -10.51 10.04 4.90
C GLY A 302 -9.67 11.25 4.53
N SER A 303 -8.65 11.53 5.33
CA SER A 303 -7.74 12.66 5.10
C SER A 303 -7.06 12.60 3.72
N GLY A 304 -6.66 11.41 3.29
CA GLY A 304 -6.08 11.19 1.95
C GLY A 304 -7.04 11.53 0.82
N CYS A 305 -8.33 11.25 0.98
CA CYS A 305 -9.37 11.62 0.02
C CYS A 305 -9.52 13.15 -0.03
N ARG A 306 -9.58 13.83 1.12
CA ARG A 306 -9.66 15.31 1.18
C ARG A 306 -8.43 15.98 0.55
N GLU A 307 -7.25 15.44 0.80
CA GLU A 307 -5.99 15.92 0.21
C GLU A 307 -6.03 15.74 -1.31
N MET A 308 -6.37 14.55 -1.80
CA MET A 308 -6.53 14.29 -3.23
C MET A 308 -7.52 15.26 -3.89
N MET A 309 -8.68 15.51 -3.28
CA MET A 309 -9.69 16.44 -3.80
C MET A 309 -9.18 17.88 -3.94
N SER A 310 -8.22 18.30 -3.10
CA SER A 310 -7.65 19.65 -3.14
C SER A 310 -6.46 19.79 -4.08
N MET A 311 -5.93 18.68 -4.62
CA MET A 311 -4.77 18.72 -5.51
C MET A 311 -5.09 19.35 -6.88
N PRO A 312 -4.18 20.16 -7.46
CA PRO A 312 -4.36 20.71 -8.80
C PRO A 312 -4.60 19.65 -9.86
N SER A 313 -4.01 18.46 -9.71
CA SER A 313 -4.19 17.32 -10.63
C SER A 313 -5.61 16.75 -10.63
N CYS A 314 -6.41 16.99 -9.57
CA CYS A 314 -7.82 16.61 -9.51
C CYS A 314 -8.75 17.65 -10.15
N THR A 315 -8.32 18.91 -10.27
CA THR A 315 -9.15 20.03 -10.76
C THR A 315 -8.77 20.46 -12.17
N ASN A 316 -7.48 20.53 -12.48
CA ASN A 316 -6.93 20.98 -13.77
C ASN A 316 -6.68 19.78 -14.69
N LEU A 317 -7.76 19.11 -15.10
CA LEU A 317 -7.66 17.95 -15.98
C LEU A 317 -7.34 18.34 -17.43
N THR A 318 -6.64 17.45 -18.11
CA THR A 318 -6.34 17.53 -19.55
C THR A 318 -6.67 16.19 -20.23
N ALA A 319 -6.67 16.18 -21.57
CA ALA A 319 -6.84 14.94 -22.34
C ALA A 319 -5.81 13.86 -21.96
N GLY A 320 -4.61 14.26 -21.50
CA GLY A 320 -3.52 13.37 -21.10
C GLY A 320 -3.50 12.98 -19.61
N SER A 321 -4.43 13.46 -18.78
CA SER A 321 -4.46 13.14 -17.35
C SER A 321 -4.59 11.63 -17.10
N ALA A 322 -4.00 11.12 -16.02
CA ALA A 322 -4.14 9.71 -15.66
C ALA A 322 -5.59 9.34 -15.33
N ASN A 323 -5.99 8.09 -15.56
CA ASN A 323 -7.33 7.58 -15.23
C ASN A 323 -7.73 7.91 -13.78
N PHE A 324 -6.80 7.72 -12.84
CA PHE A 324 -6.98 8.04 -11.43
C PHE A 324 -7.55 9.45 -11.21
N TRP A 325 -6.98 10.46 -11.87
CA TRP A 325 -7.38 11.86 -11.68
C TRP A 325 -8.74 12.17 -12.32
N VAL A 326 -9.08 11.51 -13.43
CA VAL A 326 -10.41 11.62 -14.04
C VAL A 326 -11.49 11.04 -13.12
N VAL A 327 -11.23 9.87 -12.51
CA VAL A 327 -12.16 9.27 -11.56
C VAL A 327 -12.23 10.07 -10.26
N ALA A 328 -11.10 10.55 -9.75
CA ALA A 328 -11.05 11.41 -8.57
C ALA A 328 -11.93 12.66 -8.73
N ASN A 329 -11.83 13.34 -9.89
CA ASN A 329 -12.66 14.51 -10.19
C ASN A 329 -14.17 14.19 -10.23
N ALA A 330 -14.56 13.05 -10.81
CA ALA A 330 -15.94 12.59 -10.83
C ALA A 330 -16.45 12.28 -9.42
N VAL A 331 -15.63 11.63 -8.58
CA VAL A 331 -15.97 11.38 -7.16
C VAL A 331 -16.07 12.67 -6.36
N THR A 332 -15.22 13.67 -6.62
CA THR A 332 -15.34 15.02 -6.04
C THR A 332 -16.68 15.66 -6.43
N SER A 333 -17.05 15.59 -7.71
CA SER A 333 -18.33 16.13 -8.19
C SER A 333 -19.54 15.42 -7.58
N PHE A 334 -19.46 14.09 -7.40
CA PHE A 334 -20.45 13.31 -6.65
C PHE A 334 -20.54 13.77 -5.20
N TYR A 335 -19.40 13.92 -4.52
CA TYR A 335 -19.35 14.38 -3.13
C TYR A 335 -19.91 15.79 -2.97
N ASP A 336 -19.60 16.71 -3.88
CA ASP A 336 -20.11 18.08 -3.85
C ASP A 336 -21.65 18.13 -4.02
N SER A 337 -22.21 17.17 -4.76
CA SER A 337 -23.65 17.07 -5.01
C SER A 337 -24.42 16.41 -3.87
N HIS A 338 -23.83 15.37 -3.25
CA HIS A 338 -24.52 14.53 -2.25
C HIS A 338 -24.06 14.76 -0.80
N GLY A 339 -22.94 15.44 -0.58
CA GLY A 339 -22.30 15.62 0.73
C GLY A 339 -21.69 14.35 1.32
N VAL A 340 -21.60 13.28 0.54
CA VAL A 340 -21.14 11.94 0.94
C VAL A 340 -20.40 11.29 -0.22
N LEU A 341 -19.45 10.39 0.09
CA LEU A 341 -18.75 9.60 -0.94
C LEU A 341 -19.68 8.52 -1.52
N PRO A 342 -19.33 7.92 -2.68
CA PRO A 342 -20.02 6.71 -3.16
C PRO A 342 -19.98 5.60 -2.11
N LEU A 343 -21.10 4.90 -1.92
CA LEU A 343 -21.19 3.85 -0.90
C LEU A 343 -20.32 2.62 -1.29
N PRO A 344 -19.48 2.07 -0.39
CA PRO A 344 -18.68 0.88 -0.67
C PRO A 344 -19.51 -0.40 -0.86
N GLY A 345 -20.71 -0.45 -0.27
CA GLY A 345 -21.66 -1.57 -0.40
C GLY A 345 -21.35 -2.81 0.45
N SER A 346 -20.32 -2.75 1.29
CA SER A 346 -20.01 -3.82 2.25
C SER A 346 -20.74 -3.62 3.59
N LEU A 347 -21.10 -4.72 4.23
CA LEU A 347 -21.67 -4.73 5.59
C LEU A 347 -20.88 -5.72 6.47
N PRO A 348 -20.73 -5.43 7.77
CA PRO A 348 -20.21 -6.41 8.72
C PRO A 348 -21.12 -7.64 8.81
N ASP A 349 -20.61 -8.70 9.41
CA ASP A 349 -21.45 -9.78 9.93
C ASP A 349 -22.23 -9.28 11.15
N MET A 350 -23.41 -9.85 11.39
CA MET A 350 -24.28 -9.46 12.52
C MET A 350 -25.33 -10.53 12.83
N LYS A 351 -25.83 -10.51 14.06
CA LYS A 351 -26.95 -11.35 14.50
C LYS A 351 -28.25 -10.91 13.84
N ALA A 352 -28.71 -11.74 12.91
CA ALA A 352 -30.00 -11.64 12.25
C ALA A 352 -30.36 -12.99 11.60
N THR A 353 -31.61 -13.16 11.17
CA THR A 353 -31.93 -14.29 10.29
C THR A 353 -31.21 -14.12 8.95
N SER A 354 -30.90 -15.23 8.26
CA SER A 354 -30.26 -15.16 6.94
C SER A 354 -31.09 -14.34 5.95
N ALA A 355 -32.44 -14.41 6.04
CA ALA A 355 -33.33 -13.65 5.18
C ALA A 355 -33.23 -12.13 5.43
N GLU A 356 -33.28 -11.69 6.70
CA GLU A 356 -33.18 -10.26 7.04
C GLU A 356 -31.79 -9.70 6.75
N TYR A 357 -30.72 -10.47 7.02
CA TYR A 357 -29.36 -10.07 6.66
C TYR A 357 -29.20 -9.89 5.14
N ILE A 358 -29.66 -10.86 4.33
CA ILE A 358 -29.59 -10.79 2.87
C ILE A 358 -30.41 -9.63 2.33
N LYS A 359 -31.59 -9.37 2.91
CA LYS A 359 -32.43 -8.22 2.55
C LYS A 359 -31.70 -6.90 2.79
N LEU A 360 -31.14 -6.70 3.99
CA LEU A 360 -30.36 -5.50 4.31
C LEU A 360 -29.13 -5.35 3.42
N GLN A 361 -28.38 -6.44 3.22
CA GLN A 361 -27.23 -6.46 2.31
C GLN A 361 -27.63 -6.10 0.87
N GLY A 362 -28.81 -6.53 0.42
CA GLY A 362 -29.37 -6.16 -0.88
C GLY A 362 -29.58 -4.65 -1.04
N ILE A 363 -30.06 -3.97 0.01
CA ILE A 363 -30.28 -2.52 0.01
C ILE A 363 -28.94 -1.77 -0.15
N TYR A 364 -27.91 -2.14 0.63
CA TYR A 364 -26.57 -1.52 0.53
C TYR A 364 -25.92 -1.79 -0.83
N LYS A 365 -26.01 -3.03 -1.34
CA LYS A 365 -25.48 -3.38 -2.67
C LYS A 365 -26.19 -2.61 -3.79
N ALA A 366 -27.50 -2.44 -3.70
CA ALA A 366 -28.27 -1.67 -4.68
C ALA A 366 -27.86 -0.20 -4.68
N LYS A 367 -27.72 0.42 -3.50
CA LYS A 367 -27.26 1.80 -3.37
C LYS A 367 -25.84 1.99 -3.89
N ALA A 368 -24.92 1.09 -3.53
CA ALA A 368 -23.54 1.14 -4.04
C ALA A 368 -23.48 1.04 -5.58
N ARG A 369 -24.29 0.17 -6.20
CA ARG A 369 -24.40 0.08 -7.67
C ARG A 369 -24.96 1.35 -8.29
N ALA A 370 -25.96 1.98 -7.66
CA ALA A 370 -26.52 3.24 -8.12
C ALA A 370 -25.49 4.37 -8.06
N ASP A 371 -24.74 4.47 -6.95
CA ASP A 371 -23.67 5.47 -6.78
C ASP A 371 -22.56 5.28 -7.82
N VAL A 372 -22.12 4.05 -8.03
CA VAL A 372 -21.15 3.70 -9.09
C VAL A 372 -21.67 4.12 -10.46
N ALA A 373 -22.93 3.81 -10.80
CA ALA A 373 -23.50 4.16 -12.09
C ALA A 373 -23.52 5.68 -12.32
N GLU A 374 -23.81 6.47 -11.28
CA GLU A 374 -23.74 7.93 -11.34
C GLU A 374 -22.29 8.41 -11.53
N VAL A 375 -21.33 7.86 -10.79
CA VAL A 375 -19.90 8.20 -10.97
C VAL A 375 -19.41 7.83 -12.36
N ILE A 376 -19.84 6.69 -12.92
CA ILE A 376 -19.55 6.33 -14.32
C ILE A 376 -20.07 7.42 -15.26
N GLN A 377 -21.31 7.89 -15.08
CA GLN A 377 -21.86 8.97 -15.91
C GLN A 377 -21.03 10.25 -15.81
N LEU A 378 -20.60 10.63 -14.60
CA LEU A 378 -19.73 11.79 -14.37
C LEU A 378 -18.37 11.61 -15.07
N VAL A 379 -17.75 10.43 -14.95
CA VAL A 379 -16.50 10.10 -15.67
C VAL A 379 -16.69 10.23 -17.18
N ARG A 380 -17.77 9.68 -17.75
CA ARG A 380 -18.04 9.78 -19.21
C ARG A 380 -18.26 11.22 -19.65
N GLN A 381 -18.90 12.06 -18.83
CA GLN A 381 -19.04 13.49 -19.11
C GLN A 381 -17.69 14.20 -19.13
N THR A 382 -16.83 13.93 -18.15
CA THR A 382 -15.47 14.48 -18.07
C THR A 382 -14.58 14.00 -19.23
N GLU A 383 -14.65 12.72 -19.61
CA GLU A 383 -13.91 12.21 -20.77
C GLU A 383 -14.32 12.90 -22.07
N LYS A 384 -15.62 13.11 -22.25
CA LYS A 384 -16.17 13.81 -23.41
C LYS A 384 -15.75 15.27 -23.45
N SER A 385 -15.75 15.98 -22.32
CA SER A 385 -15.34 17.38 -22.26
C SER A 385 -13.85 17.57 -22.52
N LEU A 386 -13.03 16.60 -22.09
CA LEU A 386 -11.58 16.58 -22.32
C LEU A 386 -11.18 16.05 -23.70
N GLY A 387 -12.09 15.42 -24.44
CA GLY A 387 -11.79 14.79 -25.73
C GLY A 387 -10.85 13.59 -25.62
N ARG A 388 -10.97 12.78 -24.55
CA ARG A 388 -10.09 11.62 -24.33
C ARG A 388 -10.35 10.52 -25.35
N ALA A 389 -9.27 9.95 -25.90
CA ALA A 389 -9.35 8.87 -26.88
C ALA A 389 -9.69 7.51 -26.23
N THR A 390 -9.17 7.26 -25.02
CA THR A 390 -9.35 5.99 -24.32
C THR A 390 -10.21 6.21 -23.08
N PRO A 391 -11.37 5.53 -22.96
CA PRO A 391 -12.21 5.60 -21.77
C PRO A 391 -11.57 4.83 -20.61
N VAL A 392 -11.77 5.32 -19.40
CA VAL A 392 -11.45 4.64 -18.15
C VAL A 392 -12.32 3.37 -18.03
N PRO A 393 -11.72 2.19 -17.81
CA PRO A 393 -12.46 0.95 -17.58
C PRO A 393 -13.41 1.05 -16.40
N GLU A 394 -14.64 0.55 -16.54
CA GLU A 394 -15.64 0.59 -15.45
C GLU A 394 -15.17 -0.15 -14.19
N THR A 395 -14.39 -1.21 -14.35
CA THR A 395 -13.78 -1.93 -13.22
C THR A 395 -12.83 -1.08 -12.39
N GLU A 396 -12.13 -0.11 -13.00
CA GLU A 396 -11.29 0.85 -12.25
C GLU A 396 -12.15 1.85 -11.48
N ILE A 397 -13.27 2.29 -12.08
CA ILE A 397 -14.22 3.22 -11.45
C ILE A 397 -14.89 2.55 -10.25
N GLU A 398 -15.36 1.31 -10.41
CA GLU A 398 -15.93 0.49 -9.33
C GLU A 398 -14.95 0.31 -8.17
N ALA A 399 -13.70 -0.04 -8.47
CA ALA A 399 -12.66 -0.21 -7.46
C ALA A 399 -12.36 1.10 -6.72
N PHE A 400 -12.40 2.24 -7.43
CA PHE A 400 -12.25 3.55 -6.82
C PHE A 400 -13.41 3.89 -5.90
N CYS A 401 -14.66 3.73 -6.36
CA CYS A 401 -15.85 4.01 -5.54
C CYS A 401 -15.84 3.18 -4.24
N LYS A 402 -15.48 1.90 -4.33
CA LYS A 402 -15.37 1.02 -3.16
C LYS A 402 -14.36 1.49 -2.13
N ASN A 403 -13.26 2.11 -2.57
CA ASN A 403 -12.15 2.53 -1.72
C ASN A 403 -12.05 4.05 -1.55
N ALA A 404 -13.06 4.81 -1.97
CA ALA A 404 -12.99 6.27 -2.11
C ALA A 404 -12.55 6.98 -0.83
N SER A 405 -12.97 6.50 0.34
CA SER A 405 -12.59 7.09 1.64
C SER A 405 -11.14 6.84 2.03
N HIS A 406 -10.48 5.84 1.44
CA HIS A 406 -9.17 5.33 1.83
C HIS A 406 -8.09 5.52 0.76
N VAL A 407 -8.41 6.19 -0.34
CA VAL A 407 -7.44 6.56 -1.38
C VAL A 407 -6.32 7.40 -0.80
N ARG A 408 -5.11 7.22 -1.34
CA ARG A 408 -3.92 7.97 -0.95
C ARG A 408 -3.17 8.42 -2.19
N VAL A 409 -2.66 9.65 -2.15
CA VAL A 409 -1.69 10.14 -3.12
C VAL A 409 -0.41 10.43 -2.35
N LEU A 410 0.64 9.67 -2.63
CA LEU A 410 1.95 9.97 -2.07
C LEU A 410 2.65 10.96 -3.01
N THR A 411 3.37 11.92 -2.44
CA THR A 411 3.97 13.01 -3.25
C THR A 411 5.46 13.14 -3.01
N ASN A 412 6.21 13.31 -4.10
CA ASN A 412 7.61 13.73 -4.10
C ASN A 412 7.73 15.09 -4.79
N THR A 413 7.14 16.13 -4.21
CA THR A 413 6.98 17.45 -4.85
C THR A 413 8.29 18.17 -5.16
N ASN A 414 9.34 17.92 -4.37
CA ASN A 414 10.67 18.50 -4.62
C ASN A 414 11.48 17.69 -5.64
N ASN A 415 10.93 16.56 -6.13
CA ASN A 415 11.66 15.59 -6.94
C ASN A 415 12.97 15.17 -6.26
N ASP A 416 12.92 15.00 -4.93
CA ASP A 416 14.08 14.61 -4.15
C ASP A 416 14.52 13.19 -4.59
N PRO A 417 15.83 12.92 -4.66
CA PRO A 417 16.35 11.57 -4.88
C PRO A 417 16.11 10.70 -3.63
N PHE A 418 16.67 9.49 -3.64
CA PHE A 418 16.56 8.52 -2.54
C PHE A 418 16.75 9.14 -1.14
N PRO A 419 15.73 9.07 -0.25
CA PRO A 419 15.82 9.58 1.12
C PRO A 419 17.01 9.05 1.91
N SER A 420 17.45 7.82 1.63
CA SER A 420 18.57 7.18 2.31
C SER A 420 19.92 7.83 2.03
N LEU A 421 20.02 8.65 0.98
CA LEU A 421 21.27 9.29 0.54
C LEU A 421 21.35 10.77 0.87
N ARG A 422 20.30 11.37 1.46
CA ARG A 422 20.24 12.81 1.70
C ARG A 422 21.40 13.33 2.54
N LEU A 423 21.84 12.56 3.54
CA LEU A 423 22.99 12.94 4.36
C LEU A 423 24.29 12.90 3.55
N ALA A 424 24.52 11.84 2.77
CA ALA A 424 25.68 11.73 1.90
C ALA A 424 25.71 12.79 0.77
N MET A 425 24.55 13.37 0.43
CA MET A 425 24.40 14.48 -0.51
C MET A 425 24.47 15.86 0.15
N SER A 426 24.77 15.94 1.45
CA SER A 426 24.80 17.20 2.21
C SER A 426 23.50 18.00 2.12
N ASP A 427 22.35 17.33 2.09
CA ASP A 427 21.03 17.99 2.07
C ASP A 427 20.86 18.91 3.30
N PRO A 428 20.63 20.23 3.13
CA PRO A 428 20.59 21.17 4.25
C PRO A 428 19.50 20.87 5.29
N LYS A 429 18.34 20.34 4.85
CA LYS A 429 17.24 19.98 5.76
C LYS A 429 17.62 18.78 6.62
N THR A 430 18.23 17.78 6.01
CA THR A 430 18.74 16.59 6.69
C THR A 430 19.83 16.97 7.69
N VAL A 431 20.85 17.71 7.24
CA VAL A 431 21.98 18.13 8.09
C VAL A 431 21.50 18.98 9.29
N SER A 432 20.59 19.93 9.07
CA SER A 432 20.08 20.78 10.16
C SER A 432 19.23 20.03 11.20
N ARG A 433 18.53 18.97 10.79
CA ARG A 433 17.70 18.14 11.69
C ARG A 433 18.48 17.00 12.35
N LEU A 434 19.63 16.63 11.79
CA LEU A 434 20.34 15.42 12.19
C LEU A 434 20.78 15.44 13.65
N ALA A 435 21.28 16.58 14.15
CA ALA A 435 21.70 16.71 15.55
C ALA A 435 20.57 16.37 16.54
N SER A 436 19.37 16.92 16.34
CA SER A 436 18.23 16.63 17.21
C SER A 436 17.68 15.21 17.03
N LEU A 437 17.75 14.64 15.83
CA LEU A 437 17.37 13.24 15.61
C LEU A 437 18.31 12.28 16.32
N ILE A 438 19.61 12.56 16.28
CA ILE A 438 20.63 11.78 16.98
C ILE A 438 20.39 11.87 18.49
N GLU A 439 20.20 13.06 19.07
CA GLU A 439 19.93 13.19 20.51
C GLU A 439 18.74 12.33 20.98
N ASN A 440 17.74 12.09 20.13
CA ASN A 440 16.57 11.29 20.46
C ASN A 440 16.73 9.78 20.20
N ASP A 441 17.68 9.34 19.37
CA ASP A 441 17.81 7.93 18.92
C ASP A 441 19.27 7.44 18.79
N TRP A 442 20.21 8.09 19.48
CA TRP A 442 21.65 7.78 19.39
C TRP A 442 22.03 6.39 19.89
N GLU A 443 21.17 5.74 20.68
CA GLU A 443 21.37 4.36 21.11
C GLU A 443 20.72 3.33 20.17
N ALA A 444 19.98 3.71 19.12
CA ALA A 444 19.29 2.75 18.28
C ALA A 444 19.73 2.82 16.81
N LEU A 445 18.92 3.37 15.91
CA LEU A 445 19.09 3.17 14.47
C LEU A 445 19.70 4.39 13.77
N LEU A 446 19.65 5.57 14.37
CA LEU A 446 20.30 6.76 13.82
C LEU A 446 21.81 6.59 13.60
N PRO A 447 22.60 5.98 14.51
CA PRO A 447 24.00 5.70 14.24
C PRO A 447 24.23 4.80 13.02
N VAL A 448 23.33 3.84 12.80
CA VAL A 448 23.38 2.95 11.64
C VAL A 448 23.11 3.72 10.36
N PHE A 449 22.11 4.62 10.36
CA PHE A 449 21.82 5.50 9.23
C PHE A 449 23.02 6.37 8.86
N VAL A 450 23.66 6.99 9.86
CA VAL A 450 24.85 7.82 9.67
C VAL A 450 26.01 7.00 9.11
N ALA A 451 26.28 5.82 9.69
CA ALA A 451 27.36 4.94 9.26
C ALA A 451 27.22 4.46 7.81
N LEU A 452 26.00 4.10 7.39
CA LEU A 452 25.74 3.70 6.00
C LEU A 452 25.92 4.86 5.00
N ASN A 453 25.55 6.09 5.40
CA ASN A 453 25.73 7.31 4.59
C ASN A 453 27.19 7.76 4.51
N ALA A 454 27.99 7.59 5.57
CA ALA A 454 29.42 7.92 5.56
C ALA A 454 30.18 7.20 4.44
N LYS A 455 29.69 6.01 4.05
CA LYS A 455 30.27 5.20 2.98
C LYS A 455 29.58 5.36 1.63
N ALA A 456 28.41 6.00 1.57
CA ALA A 456 27.64 6.11 0.34
C ALA A 456 28.31 7.02 -0.70
N THR A 457 29.12 7.99 -0.25
CA THR A 457 29.88 8.90 -1.12
C THR A 457 31.34 8.97 -0.65
N PRO A 458 32.31 8.34 -1.34
CA PRO A 458 33.72 8.30 -0.92
C PRO A 458 34.39 9.68 -0.74
N SER A 459 33.87 10.71 -1.41
CA SER A 459 34.38 12.09 -1.33
C SER A 459 33.80 12.91 -0.16
N TYR A 460 32.84 12.37 0.60
CA TYR A 460 32.20 13.06 1.72
C TYR A 460 32.43 12.29 3.02
N GLN A 461 33.25 12.86 3.92
CA GLN A 461 33.43 12.33 5.27
C GLN A 461 32.48 13.03 6.23
N ILE A 462 31.70 12.24 6.97
CA ILE A 462 30.82 12.76 8.01
C ILE A 462 31.65 13.08 9.25
N ASP A 463 31.69 14.36 9.62
CA ASP A 463 32.32 14.79 10.87
C ASP A 463 31.38 14.53 12.06
N VAL A 464 31.62 13.44 12.78
CA VAL A 464 30.86 13.05 13.98
C VAL A 464 30.92 14.12 15.06
N THR A 465 32.02 14.86 15.18
CA THR A 465 32.17 15.92 16.20
C THR A 465 31.30 17.13 15.92
N ALA A 466 30.92 17.32 14.65
CA ALA A 466 29.94 18.34 14.25
C ALA A 466 28.48 17.91 14.50
N LEU A 467 28.22 16.60 14.73
CA LEU A 467 26.86 16.07 14.90
C LEU A 467 26.37 16.09 16.36
N SER A 468 27.28 15.98 17.33
CA SER A 468 26.96 16.09 18.76
C SER A 468 28.21 16.47 19.54
N SER A 469 28.04 17.20 20.65
CA SER A 469 29.11 17.48 21.63
C SER A 469 29.17 16.46 22.77
N ASP A 470 28.22 15.53 22.85
CA ASP A 470 28.18 14.50 23.88
C ASP A 470 29.17 13.36 23.56
N PRO A 471 30.15 13.07 24.44
CA PRO A 471 31.14 12.02 24.20
C PRO A 471 30.55 10.62 23.97
N GLU A 472 29.44 10.27 24.64
CA GLU A 472 28.83 8.94 24.54
C GLU A 472 28.13 8.76 23.17
N VAL A 473 27.47 9.83 22.71
CA VAL A 473 26.86 9.91 21.38
C VAL A 473 27.93 9.80 20.30
N GLN A 474 29.02 10.56 20.43
CA GLN A 474 30.15 10.50 19.49
C GLN A 474 30.79 9.11 19.46
N GLU A 475 30.93 8.45 20.61
CA GLU A 475 31.47 7.08 20.70
C GLU A 475 30.57 6.09 19.95
N ASN A 476 29.25 6.14 20.15
CA ASN A 476 28.32 5.24 19.46
C ASN A 476 28.30 5.46 17.93
N LEU A 477 28.32 6.71 17.47
CA LEU A 477 28.42 7.04 16.04
C LEU A 477 29.73 6.51 15.46
N SER A 478 30.85 6.73 16.15
CA SER A 478 32.17 6.26 15.73
C SER A 478 32.24 4.74 15.66
N LYS A 479 31.65 4.02 16.63
CA LYS A 479 31.55 2.55 16.62
C LYS A 479 30.75 2.04 15.42
N ALA A 480 29.61 2.67 15.13
CA ALA A 480 28.78 2.28 14.00
C ALA A 480 29.50 2.50 12.66
N ILE A 481 30.17 3.65 12.50
CA ILE A 481 30.99 3.95 11.31
C ILE A 481 32.12 2.93 11.18
N ALA A 482 32.87 2.70 12.26
CA ALA A 482 33.97 1.73 12.28
C ALA A 482 33.49 0.31 11.93
N GLU A 483 32.27 -0.09 12.31
CA GLU A 483 31.70 -1.38 11.92
C GLU A 483 31.43 -1.48 10.41
N VAL A 484 30.88 -0.43 9.79
CA VAL A 484 30.64 -0.35 8.34
C VAL A 484 31.96 -0.28 7.54
N GLU A 485 32.99 0.36 8.11
CA GLU A 485 34.35 0.38 7.57
C GLU A 485 35.00 -1.01 7.68
N ARG A 486 34.93 -1.66 8.85
CA ARG A 486 35.51 -2.97 9.15
C ARG A 486 35.07 -4.04 8.16
N VAL A 487 33.80 -4.03 7.76
CA VAL A 487 33.26 -5.02 6.84
C VAL A 487 33.68 -4.77 5.39
N ALA A 488 34.28 -3.62 5.08
CA ALA A 488 34.80 -3.25 3.76
C ALA A 488 33.82 -3.43 2.59
N GLY A 489 32.52 -3.54 2.90
CA GLY A 489 31.45 -3.73 1.94
C GLY A 489 30.93 -5.16 1.81
N GLY A 490 31.51 -6.10 2.55
CA GLY A 490 30.98 -7.44 2.63
C GLY A 490 29.53 -7.46 3.11
N GLU A 491 28.72 -8.25 2.42
CA GLU A 491 27.36 -8.59 2.81
C GLU A 491 27.35 -9.88 3.65
N LEU A 492 26.38 -9.98 4.55
CA LEU A 492 26.04 -11.23 5.22
C LEU A 492 24.72 -11.75 4.65
N HIS A 493 24.72 -13.00 4.16
CA HIS A 493 23.56 -13.57 3.46
C HIS A 493 22.25 -13.44 4.24
N ASN A 494 22.27 -13.67 5.56
CA ASN A 494 21.08 -13.56 6.41
C ASN A 494 20.54 -12.12 6.49
N ILE A 495 21.42 -11.12 6.53
CA ILE A 495 21.04 -9.70 6.56
C ILE A 495 20.48 -9.29 5.20
N SER A 496 21.17 -9.66 4.11
CA SER A 496 20.72 -9.44 2.74
C SER A 496 19.39 -10.15 2.46
N SER A 497 19.14 -11.33 3.03
CA SER A 497 17.88 -12.06 2.89
C SER A 497 16.70 -11.33 3.54
N VAL A 498 16.87 -10.81 4.75
CA VAL A 498 15.84 -10.03 5.44
C VAL A 498 15.48 -8.77 4.64
N ILE A 499 16.51 -8.03 4.22
CA ILE A 499 16.33 -6.78 3.47
C ILE A 499 15.79 -7.03 2.08
N GLY A 500 16.25 -8.07 1.39
CA GLY A 500 15.71 -8.49 0.11
C GLY A 500 14.22 -8.80 0.20
N GLY A 501 13.78 -9.46 1.27
CA GLY A 501 12.35 -9.67 1.55
C GLY A 501 11.57 -8.37 1.74
N MET A 502 12.11 -7.42 2.52
CA MET A 502 11.46 -6.10 2.71
C MET A 502 11.38 -5.31 1.41
N VAL A 503 12.49 -5.22 0.66
CA VAL A 503 12.56 -4.53 -0.64
C VAL A 503 11.62 -5.17 -1.67
N ALA A 504 11.53 -6.50 -1.71
CA ALA A 504 10.61 -7.18 -2.61
C ALA A 504 9.15 -6.86 -2.28
N GLN A 505 8.78 -6.84 -0.99
CA GLN A 505 7.42 -6.47 -0.62
C GLN A 505 7.10 -5.02 -1.00
N GLU A 506 8.02 -4.08 -0.76
CA GLU A 506 7.84 -2.69 -1.20
C GLU A 506 7.78 -2.57 -2.73
N SER A 507 8.56 -3.37 -3.45
CA SER A 507 8.50 -3.47 -4.92
C SER A 507 7.12 -3.94 -5.39
N ILE A 508 6.55 -4.97 -4.75
CA ILE A 508 5.18 -5.44 -5.06
C ILE A 508 4.16 -4.32 -4.85
N LYS A 509 4.23 -3.59 -3.74
CA LYS A 509 3.31 -2.45 -3.49
C LYS A 509 3.38 -1.40 -4.60
N LEU A 510 4.60 -1.10 -5.07
CA LEU A 510 4.83 -0.12 -6.13
C LEU A 510 4.32 -0.61 -7.49
N LEU A 511 4.58 -1.86 -7.83
CA LEU A 511 4.17 -2.47 -9.12
C LEU A 511 2.65 -2.66 -9.19
N THR A 512 2.02 -3.13 -8.12
CA THR A 512 0.57 -3.36 -8.09
C THR A 512 -0.22 -2.09 -7.80
N ARG A 513 0.44 -1.04 -7.29
CA ARG A 513 -0.20 0.16 -6.70
C ARG A 513 -1.24 -0.23 -5.64
N GLN A 514 -0.90 -1.22 -4.82
CA GLN A 514 -1.70 -1.65 -3.67
C GLN A 514 -0.89 -1.56 -2.40
N TYR A 515 -1.57 -1.31 -1.28
CA TYR A 515 -0.97 -0.95 0.02
C TYR A 515 -0.15 0.34 -0.06
N VAL A 516 0.15 0.91 1.10
CA VAL A 516 0.98 2.12 1.18
C VAL A 516 2.46 1.71 1.30
N PRO A 517 3.34 2.10 0.36
CA PRO A 517 4.77 1.87 0.49
C PRO A 517 5.39 2.69 1.61
N VAL A 518 6.55 2.27 2.08
CA VAL A 518 7.28 2.97 3.15
C VAL A 518 7.63 4.41 2.73
N ALA A 519 7.46 5.35 3.65
CA ALA A 519 7.76 6.76 3.43
C ALA A 519 8.97 7.19 4.27
N GLY A 520 10.11 7.41 3.61
CA GLY A 520 11.39 7.77 4.22
C GLY A 520 12.46 6.70 4.00
N THR A 521 13.36 6.56 4.96
CA THR A 521 14.44 5.56 4.95
C THR A 521 14.16 4.47 5.97
N CYS A 522 14.05 3.23 5.52
CA CYS A 522 14.03 2.09 6.41
C CYS A 522 15.48 1.71 6.77
N VAL A 523 15.76 1.55 8.06
CA VAL A 523 17.08 1.21 8.60
C VAL A 523 16.92 -0.06 9.43
N PHE A 524 17.88 -0.98 9.29
CA PHE A 524 17.94 -2.24 9.99
C PHE A 524 19.29 -2.44 10.67
N ASP A 525 19.22 -2.74 11.96
CA ASP A 525 20.33 -3.17 12.80
C ASP A 525 20.19 -4.66 13.11
N GLY A 526 20.99 -5.48 12.44
CA GLY A 526 21.06 -6.92 12.64
C GLY A 526 21.77 -7.36 13.92
N ILE A 527 22.57 -6.49 14.55
CA ILE A 527 23.19 -6.77 15.86
C ILE A 527 22.11 -6.77 16.94
N ARG A 528 21.22 -5.79 16.88
CA ARG A 528 20.12 -5.63 17.87
C ARG A 528 18.79 -6.21 17.41
N SER A 529 18.72 -6.69 16.16
CA SER A 529 17.48 -7.16 15.51
C SER A 529 16.37 -6.11 15.55
N LYS A 530 16.70 -4.86 15.22
CA LYS A 530 15.77 -3.72 15.21
C LYS A 530 15.64 -3.14 13.79
N SER A 531 14.43 -2.72 13.45
CA SER A 531 14.15 -1.96 12.23
C SER A 531 13.33 -0.71 12.54
N GLY A 532 13.51 0.35 11.77
CA GLY A 532 12.76 1.60 11.93
C GLY A 532 12.71 2.39 10.63
N VAL A 533 11.80 3.35 10.54
CA VAL A 533 11.61 4.20 9.36
C VAL A 533 11.77 5.66 9.76
N PHE A 534 12.66 6.37 9.08
CA PHE A 534 12.96 7.77 9.37
C PHE A 534 12.56 8.68 8.21
N LYS A 535 11.83 9.75 8.54
CA LYS A 535 11.52 10.86 7.63
C LYS A 535 12.50 12.00 7.88
N ILE A 536 13.74 11.78 7.43
CA ILE A 536 14.88 12.69 7.63
C ILE A 536 14.82 13.82 6.61
#